data_AF-A0A7S3TW16-F1
#
_entry.id   AF-A0A7S3TW16-F1
#
_cell.length_a   1.000
_cell.length_b   1.000
_cell.length_c   1.000
_cell.angle_alpha   90.00
_cell.angle_beta   90.00
_cell.angle_gamma   90.00
#
_symmetry.space_group_name_H-M   'P 1'
#
loop_
_entity.id
_entity.type
_entity.pdbx_description
1 polymer ?
#
loop_
_entity_poly.entity_id
_entity_poly.type
_entity_poly.pdbx_seq_one_letter_code
_entity_poly.pdbx_strand_id
1 'polypeptide(L)'
;STCAAADGAAPPLRLVFVCACHSQPAAAAFARMGVPHVVAVASSALLLDAAAVSFTKHFYLALATGVSVQAAFDIGRKAVSSMPARLTPTSSARHESSKFVLLGSGDHQTPIWPRLLAGALRDASQPLCATNLPAPSETFVGRQVLMSRAVAALLHGRKRYVCLVGAGGIGKTALALAVAHYVRLRHAFPDGVHHVDCSGLSSSLQLAYALAAALSLQLVGPGEEQVREELIGALAPRRLLIVVDRCDELAEAR
;
A
#
# COMPACT_ATOMS: atom_id res chain seq x y z
N SER A 1 27.06 10.23 -11.12
CA SER A 1 27.55 9.37 -12.22
C SER A 1 26.47 9.30 -13.27
N THR A 2 26.73 9.93 -14.40
CA THR A 2 25.86 10.07 -15.56
C THR A 2 25.69 8.71 -16.26
N CYS A 3 24.48 8.16 -16.29
CA CYS A 3 24.16 7.05 -17.18
C CYS A 3 24.04 7.59 -18.61
N ALA A 4 25.03 7.27 -19.45
CA ALA A 4 24.90 7.40 -20.88
C ALA A 4 23.74 6.53 -21.37
N ALA A 5 22.87 7.11 -22.19
CA ALA A 5 21.80 6.40 -22.85
C ALA A 5 22.40 5.36 -23.79
N ALA A 6 22.11 4.08 -23.54
CA ALA A 6 22.35 3.04 -24.53
C ALA A 6 21.37 3.24 -25.69
N ASP A 7 21.92 3.40 -26.89
CA ASP A 7 21.18 3.52 -28.14
C ASP A 7 20.17 2.36 -28.32
N GLY A 8 18.92 2.70 -28.63
CA GLY A 8 17.92 1.77 -29.17
C GLY A 8 17.06 0.97 -28.18
N ALA A 9 17.31 1.03 -26.86
CA ALA A 9 16.43 0.38 -25.89
C ALA A 9 15.20 1.27 -25.62
N ALA A 10 13.98 0.73 -25.80
CA ALA A 10 12.77 1.42 -25.37
C ALA A 10 12.91 1.84 -23.89
N PRO A 11 12.47 3.06 -23.49
CA PRO A 11 12.58 3.48 -22.11
C PRO A 11 11.95 2.42 -21.20
N PRO A 12 12.60 2.03 -20.09
CA PRO A 12 12.12 0.92 -19.25
C PRO A 12 10.70 1.18 -18.73
N LEU A 13 10.30 2.45 -18.63
CA LEU A 13 8.96 2.90 -18.26
C LEU A 13 8.26 3.54 -19.47
N ARG A 14 7.25 2.84 -20.01
CA ARG A 14 6.46 3.28 -21.18
C ARG A 14 5.15 3.98 -20.80
N LEU A 15 4.65 3.73 -19.59
CA LEU A 15 3.41 4.31 -19.10
C LEU A 15 3.51 4.56 -17.60
N VAL A 16 3.09 5.73 -17.17
CA VAL A 16 2.87 6.06 -15.77
C VAL A 16 1.42 6.49 -15.57
N PHE A 17 0.79 5.99 -14.52
CA PHE A 17 -0.59 6.32 -14.17
C PHE A 17 -0.61 6.83 -12.73
N VAL A 18 -0.89 8.11 -12.54
CA VAL A 18 -0.94 8.77 -11.22
C VAL A 18 -2.34 9.31 -11.00
N CYS A 19 -3.26 8.46 -10.55
CA CYS A 19 -4.63 8.88 -10.25
C CYS A 19 -4.77 9.27 -8.78
N ALA A 20 -4.43 10.52 -8.48
CA ALA A 20 -4.65 11.16 -7.19
C ALA A 20 -5.08 12.61 -7.40
N CYS A 21 -5.83 13.20 -6.46
CA CYS A 21 -6.15 14.63 -6.50
C CYS A 21 -4.86 15.45 -6.65
N HIS A 22 -4.88 16.47 -7.51
CA HIS A 22 -3.73 17.34 -7.77
C HIS A 22 -2.46 16.60 -8.26
N SER A 23 -2.58 15.47 -8.94
CA SER A 23 -1.44 14.66 -9.40
C SER A 23 -0.69 15.20 -10.61
N GLN A 24 -1.25 16.17 -11.35
CA GLN A 24 -0.63 16.74 -12.55
C GLN A 24 0.82 17.24 -12.38
N PRO A 25 1.24 17.88 -11.27
CA PRO A 25 2.64 18.28 -11.09
C PRO A 25 3.60 17.08 -11.04
N ALA A 26 3.21 15.99 -10.36
CA ALA A 26 3.98 14.76 -10.34
C ALA A 26 4.02 14.13 -11.74
N ALA A 27 2.89 14.14 -12.45
CA ALA A 27 2.80 13.65 -13.82
C ALA A 27 3.68 14.44 -14.81
N ALA A 28 3.73 15.77 -14.67
CA ALA A 28 4.60 16.64 -15.44
C ALA A 28 6.09 16.37 -15.14
N ALA A 29 6.43 15.97 -13.91
CA ALA A 29 7.78 15.51 -13.60
C ALA A 29 8.12 14.23 -14.37
N PHE A 30 7.25 13.21 -14.38
CA PHE A 30 7.45 12.00 -15.18
C PHE A 30 7.57 12.28 -16.68
N ALA A 31 6.72 13.15 -17.22
CA ALA A 31 6.78 13.55 -18.62
C ALA A 31 8.11 14.25 -18.96
N ARG A 32 8.60 15.14 -18.09
CA ARG A 32 9.92 15.79 -18.26
C ARG A 32 11.10 14.81 -18.18
N MET A 33 10.95 13.70 -17.45
CA MET A 33 11.95 12.62 -17.43
C MET A 33 11.88 11.71 -18.67
N GLY A 34 11.03 12.03 -19.66
CA GLY A 34 10.94 11.30 -20.92
C GLY A 34 9.99 10.10 -20.88
N VAL A 35 9.13 9.97 -19.86
CA VAL A 35 8.07 8.96 -19.89
C VAL A 35 7.08 9.32 -21.01
N PRO A 36 6.86 8.44 -22.00
CA PRO A 36 6.13 8.81 -23.22
C PRO A 36 4.63 8.98 -22.98
N HIS A 37 4.07 8.29 -21.99
CA HIS A 37 2.66 8.32 -21.67
C HIS A 37 2.44 8.46 -20.16
N VAL A 38 1.77 9.53 -19.74
CA VAL A 38 1.49 9.80 -18.32
C VAL A 38 0.04 10.20 -18.14
N VAL A 39 -0.74 9.37 -17.47
CA VAL A 39 -2.13 9.68 -17.11
C VAL A 39 -2.18 10.27 -15.71
N ALA A 40 -2.94 11.35 -15.53
CA ALA A 40 -3.08 12.03 -14.25
C ALA A 40 -4.42 12.76 -14.10
N VAL A 41 -4.59 13.42 -12.95
CA VAL A 41 -5.71 14.31 -12.65
C VAL A 41 -5.22 15.75 -12.62
N ALA A 42 -5.98 16.66 -13.23
CA ALA A 42 -5.67 18.08 -13.31
C ALA A 42 -5.35 18.70 -11.94
N SER A 43 -4.38 19.62 -11.91
CA SER A 43 -3.81 20.20 -10.69
C SER A 43 -4.77 21.04 -9.85
N SER A 44 -5.94 21.42 -10.39
CA SER A 44 -6.94 22.24 -9.69
C SER A 44 -8.18 21.46 -9.29
N ALA A 45 -8.19 20.13 -9.44
CA ALA A 45 -9.39 19.33 -9.28
C ALA A 45 -9.28 18.28 -8.17
N LEU A 46 -10.28 18.26 -7.30
CA LEU A 46 -10.59 17.11 -6.45
C LEU A 46 -11.30 16.07 -7.33
N LEU A 47 -10.86 14.81 -7.27
CA LEU A 47 -11.47 13.71 -8.03
C LEU A 47 -12.29 12.84 -7.09
N LEU A 48 -13.49 12.45 -7.52
CA LEU A 48 -14.27 11.47 -6.78
C LEU A 48 -13.67 10.06 -6.89
N ASP A 49 -13.63 9.33 -5.78
CA ASP A 49 -13.11 7.96 -5.73
C ASP A 49 -13.83 7.05 -6.73
N ALA A 50 -15.15 7.16 -6.83
CA ALA A 50 -15.93 6.39 -7.80
C ALA A 50 -15.52 6.69 -9.26
N ALA A 51 -15.19 7.94 -9.57
CA ALA A 51 -14.69 8.32 -10.89
C ALA A 51 -13.27 7.80 -11.13
N ALA A 52 -12.40 7.89 -10.13
CA ALA A 52 -11.04 7.32 -10.18
C ALA A 52 -11.06 5.82 -10.44
N VAL A 53 -11.89 5.07 -9.70
CA VAL A 53 -12.05 3.62 -9.85
C VAL A 53 -12.62 3.27 -11.24
N SER A 54 -13.67 3.98 -11.66
CA SER A 54 -14.30 3.75 -12.96
C SER A 54 -13.33 3.98 -14.11
N PHE A 55 -12.62 5.12 -14.10
CA PHE A 55 -11.60 5.42 -15.11
C PHE A 55 -10.52 4.33 -15.14
N THR A 56 -9.92 4.04 -13.99
CA THR A 56 -8.80 3.12 -13.85
C THR A 56 -9.15 1.74 -14.39
N LYS A 57 -10.30 1.19 -14.00
CA LYS A 57 -10.78 -0.11 -14.45
C LYS A 57 -10.91 -0.17 -15.98
N HIS A 58 -11.60 0.80 -16.58
CA HIS A 58 -11.86 0.79 -18.02
C HIS A 58 -10.61 1.09 -18.84
N PHE A 59 -9.75 2.00 -18.36
CA PHE A 59 -8.47 2.31 -18.98
C PHE A 59 -7.55 1.09 -19.05
N TYR A 60 -7.32 0.40 -17.93
CA TYR A 60 -6.45 -0.79 -17.90
C TYR A 60 -7.03 -1.96 -18.71
N LEU A 61 -8.35 -2.18 -18.64
CA LEU A 61 -8.99 -3.21 -19.44
C LEU A 61 -8.88 -2.91 -20.94
N ALA A 62 -9.05 -1.65 -21.37
CA ALA A 62 -8.86 -1.27 -22.76
C ALA A 62 -7.41 -1.45 -23.20
N LEU A 63 -6.41 -1.03 -22.42
CA LEU A 63 -5.02 -1.28 -22.77
C LEU A 63 -4.72 -2.78 -22.93
N ALA A 64 -5.33 -3.64 -22.10
CA ALA A 64 -5.16 -5.08 -22.17
C ALA A 64 -5.76 -5.71 -23.45
N THR A 65 -6.68 -5.04 -24.13
CA THR A 65 -7.21 -5.49 -25.45
C THR A 65 -6.34 -5.07 -26.62
N GLY A 66 -5.21 -4.40 -26.37
CA GLY A 66 -4.24 -4.03 -27.42
C GLY A 66 -4.60 -2.76 -28.19
N VAL A 67 -5.53 -1.94 -27.70
CA VAL A 67 -5.78 -0.61 -28.30
C VAL A 67 -4.67 0.39 -27.95
N SER A 68 -4.67 1.53 -28.63
CA SER A 68 -3.72 2.62 -28.36
C SER A 68 -3.94 3.25 -26.97
N VAL A 69 -2.92 3.94 -26.47
CA VAL A 69 -3.03 4.69 -25.20
C VAL A 69 -4.13 5.73 -25.25
N GLN A 70 -4.22 6.45 -26.37
CA GLN A 70 -5.26 7.46 -26.58
C GLN A 70 -6.65 6.82 -26.55
N ALA A 71 -6.86 5.71 -27.28
CA ALA A 71 -8.14 5.02 -27.31
C ALA A 71 -8.52 4.49 -25.93
N ALA A 72 -7.58 3.91 -25.18
CA ALA A 72 -7.82 3.47 -23.82
C ALA A 72 -8.17 4.63 -22.88
N PHE A 73 -7.47 5.77 -23.00
CA PHE A 73 -7.74 6.99 -22.25
C PHE A 73 -9.15 7.52 -22.52
N ASP A 74 -9.55 7.57 -23.79
CA ASP A 74 -10.88 8.01 -24.20
C ASP A 74 -11.99 7.06 -23.71
N ILE A 75 -11.75 5.75 -23.73
CA ILE A 75 -12.64 4.74 -23.13
C ILE A 75 -12.81 4.99 -21.63
N GLY A 76 -11.71 5.23 -20.91
CA GLY A 76 -11.73 5.58 -19.48
C GLY A 76 -12.55 6.84 -19.21
N ARG A 77 -12.32 7.93 -19.97
CA ARG A 77 -13.09 9.17 -19.85
C ARG A 77 -14.57 8.95 -20.17
N LYS A 78 -14.88 8.16 -21.20
CA LYS A 78 -16.25 7.85 -21.59
C LYS A 78 -16.98 7.10 -20.49
N ALA A 79 -16.35 6.09 -19.89
CA ALA A 79 -16.90 5.33 -18.78
C ALA A 79 -17.27 6.23 -17.59
N VAL A 80 -16.40 7.17 -17.22
CA VAL A 80 -16.70 8.16 -16.18
C VAL A 80 -17.87 9.06 -16.59
N SER A 81 -17.87 9.56 -17.82
CA SER A 81 -18.92 10.48 -18.31
C SER A 81 -20.32 9.84 -18.35
N SER A 82 -20.38 8.50 -18.45
CA SER A 82 -21.61 7.70 -18.42
C SER A 82 -22.02 7.21 -17.03
N MET A 83 -21.31 7.60 -15.97
CA MET A 83 -21.64 7.17 -14.61
C MET A 83 -23.01 7.72 -14.17
N PRO A 84 -23.79 6.91 -13.43
CA PRO A 84 -25.06 7.38 -12.88
C PRO A 84 -24.85 8.48 -11.84
N ALA A 85 -25.75 9.45 -11.80
CA ALA A 85 -25.67 10.62 -10.91
C ALA A 85 -25.49 10.25 -9.43
N ARG A 86 -26.06 9.13 -8.97
CA ARG A 86 -25.89 8.62 -7.60
C ARG A 86 -24.44 8.37 -7.19
N LEU A 87 -23.55 8.08 -8.14
CA LEU A 87 -22.12 7.85 -7.90
C LEU A 87 -21.28 9.13 -8.07
N THR A 88 -21.91 10.23 -8.48
CA THR A 88 -21.28 11.55 -8.65
C THR A 88 -22.12 12.63 -7.95
N PRO A 89 -22.37 12.51 -6.64
CA PRO A 89 -23.36 13.33 -5.94
C PRO A 89 -22.98 14.81 -5.84
N THR A 90 -21.69 15.13 -5.95
CA THR A 90 -21.14 16.48 -5.73
C THR A 90 -20.67 17.16 -7.02
N SER A 91 -20.81 16.51 -8.17
CA SER A 91 -20.24 16.98 -9.45
C SER A 91 -20.87 16.22 -10.63
N SER A 92 -21.02 16.83 -11.80
CA SER A 92 -21.50 16.05 -12.95
C SER A 92 -20.48 15.01 -13.42
N ALA A 93 -20.95 13.84 -13.86
CA ALA A 93 -20.10 12.79 -14.43
C ALA A 93 -19.20 13.28 -15.58
N ARG A 94 -19.71 14.19 -16.42
CA ARG A 94 -18.92 14.83 -17.48
C ARG A 94 -17.81 15.72 -16.93
N HIS A 95 -18.10 16.47 -15.86
CA HIS A 95 -17.09 17.28 -15.19
C HIS A 95 -16.01 16.39 -14.56
N GLU A 96 -16.38 15.29 -13.88
CA GLU A 96 -15.39 14.31 -13.38
C GLU A 96 -14.52 13.74 -14.51
N SER A 97 -15.14 13.39 -15.64
CA SER A 97 -14.43 12.88 -16.81
C SER A 97 -13.42 13.88 -17.38
N SER A 98 -13.70 15.19 -17.34
CA SER A 98 -12.77 16.22 -17.83
C SER A 98 -11.54 16.44 -16.96
N LYS A 99 -11.51 15.91 -15.74
CA LYS A 99 -10.37 16.08 -14.82
C LYS A 99 -9.17 15.21 -15.19
N PHE A 100 -9.38 14.14 -15.96
CA PHE A 100 -8.31 13.26 -16.40
C PHE A 100 -7.52 13.91 -17.54
N VAL A 101 -6.20 13.84 -17.46
CA VAL A 101 -5.26 14.36 -18.46
C VAL A 101 -4.29 13.27 -18.89
N LEU A 102 -3.90 13.31 -20.16
CA LEU A 102 -2.84 12.47 -20.73
C LEU A 102 -1.69 13.41 -21.14
N LEU A 103 -0.51 13.15 -20.60
CA LEU A 103 0.72 13.93 -20.80
C LEU A 103 1.83 13.02 -21.37
N GLY A 104 2.95 13.64 -21.70
CA GLY A 104 4.10 12.98 -22.34
C GLY A 104 4.19 13.32 -23.82
N SER A 105 5.37 13.13 -24.40
CA SER A 105 5.64 13.42 -25.82
C SER A 105 5.66 12.17 -26.71
N GLY A 106 5.22 11.03 -26.19
CA GLY A 106 5.18 9.78 -26.96
C GLY A 106 3.98 9.74 -27.91
N ASP A 107 4.04 8.85 -28.90
CA ASP A 107 2.92 8.60 -29.78
C ASP A 107 1.81 7.82 -29.05
N HIS A 108 0.81 8.54 -28.55
CA HIS A 108 -0.34 7.97 -27.85
C HIS A 108 -1.22 7.08 -28.75
N GLN A 109 -1.04 7.10 -30.07
CA GLN A 109 -1.75 6.22 -31.00
C GLN A 109 -1.15 4.82 -31.09
N THR A 110 -0.01 4.58 -30.42
CA THR A 110 0.57 3.25 -30.34
C THR A 110 0.00 2.43 -29.18
N PRO A 111 -0.25 1.13 -29.37
CA PRO A 111 -0.49 0.21 -28.26
C PRO A 111 0.77 0.03 -27.42
N ILE A 112 0.65 0.06 -26.09
CA ILE A 112 1.77 -0.29 -25.20
C ILE A 112 2.03 -1.79 -25.26
N TRP A 113 0.98 -2.61 -25.38
CA TRP A 113 1.08 -4.06 -25.45
C TRP A 113 0.40 -4.58 -26.72
N PRO A 114 1.02 -4.40 -27.91
CA PRO A 114 0.42 -4.78 -29.19
C PRO A 114 0.20 -6.30 -29.34
N ARG A 115 0.92 -7.10 -28.55
CA ARG A 115 0.74 -8.56 -28.44
C ARG A 115 0.78 -8.94 -26.97
N LEU A 116 -0.37 -8.86 -26.29
CA LEU A 116 -0.54 -9.53 -25.00
C LEU A 116 -0.62 -11.04 -25.31
N LEU A 117 0.53 -11.72 -25.30
CA LEU A 117 0.58 -13.16 -25.54
C LEU A 117 -0.22 -13.87 -24.46
N ALA A 118 -1.03 -14.86 -24.86
CA ALA A 118 -1.61 -15.79 -23.90
C ALA A 118 -0.47 -16.48 -23.14
N GLY A 119 -0.48 -16.37 -21.82
CA GLY A 119 0.56 -16.90 -20.95
C GLY A 119 0.07 -17.00 -19.51
N ALA A 120 0.76 -17.81 -18.71
CA ALA A 120 0.50 -17.86 -17.28
C ALA A 120 1.03 -16.58 -16.61
N LEU A 121 0.24 -16.00 -15.69
CA LEU A 121 0.73 -14.93 -14.82
C LEU A 121 1.91 -15.46 -14.02
N ARG A 122 3.10 -14.92 -14.28
CA ARG A 122 4.27 -15.10 -13.42
C ARG A 122 4.42 -13.85 -12.57
N ASP A 123 4.09 -13.96 -11.30
CA ASP A 123 4.43 -12.92 -10.34
C ASP A 123 5.94 -12.95 -10.10
N ALA A 124 6.63 -11.93 -10.59
CA ALA A 124 8.07 -11.74 -10.39
C ALA A 124 8.37 -10.89 -9.14
N SER A 125 7.35 -10.50 -8.37
CA SER A 125 7.54 -9.81 -7.11
C SER A 125 8.23 -10.72 -6.09
N GLN A 126 9.00 -10.11 -5.21
CA GLN A 126 9.62 -10.84 -4.11
C GLN A 126 8.52 -11.33 -3.17
N PRO A 127 8.52 -12.61 -2.76
CA PRO A 127 7.55 -13.11 -1.80
C PRO A 127 7.58 -12.26 -0.53
N LEU A 128 6.40 -11.85 -0.08
CA LEU A 128 6.28 -11.14 1.19
C LEU A 128 6.61 -12.06 2.36
N CYS A 129 7.19 -11.50 3.42
CA CYS A 129 7.48 -12.26 4.64
C CYS A 129 6.19 -12.79 5.28
N ALA A 130 6.37 -13.78 6.16
CA ALA A 130 5.30 -14.37 6.96
C ALA A 130 4.54 -13.31 7.76
N THR A 131 3.25 -13.53 7.95
CA THR A 131 2.36 -12.61 8.66
C THR A 131 1.07 -13.29 9.12
N ASN A 132 0.47 -12.74 10.17
CA ASN A 132 -0.93 -12.98 10.55
C ASN A 132 -1.73 -11.67 10.61
N LEU A 133 -1.24 -10.60 9.94
CA LEU A 133 -1.93 -9.31 9.96
C LEU A 133 -3.36 -9.44 9.42
N PRO A 134 -4.37 -8.87 10.12
CA PRO A 134 -5.71 -8.73 9.57
C PRO A 134 -5.69 -7.99 8.23
N ALA A 135 -6.74 -8.21 7.42
CA ALA A 135 -6.90 -7.47 6.18
C ALA A 135 -6.84 -5.94 6.43
N PRO A 136 -6.19 -5.16 5.54
CA PRO A 136 -6.18 -3.70 5.67
C PRO A 136 -7.61 -3.16 5.73
N SER A 137 -7.83 -2.11 6.52
CA SER A 137 -9.11 -1.40 6.51
C SER A 137 -9.29 -0.71 5.15
N GLU A 138 -10.46 -0.92 4.54
CA GLU A 138 -10.81 -0.31 3.24
C GLU A 138 -10.94 1.22 3.33
N THR A 139 -11.16 1.77 4.52
CA THR A 139 -11.47 3.20 4.75
C THR A 139 -10.40 3.94 5.55
N PHE A 140 -9.14 3.53 5.46
CA PHE A 140 -8.03 4.22 6.13
C PHE A 140 -7.61 5.51 5.39
N VAL A 141 -8.27 6.61 5.70
CA VAL A 141 -8.04 7.94 5.08
C VAL A 141 -7.61 9.00 6.10
N GLY A 142 -6.97 10.08 5.64
CA GLY A 142 -6.61 11.25 6.45
C GLY A 142 -5.53 11.06 7.53
N ARG A 143 -4.83 9.92 7.56
CA ARG A 143 -3.83 9.57 8.59
C ARG A 143 -2.40 9.39 8.06
N GLN A 144 -2.14 9.79 6.82
CA GLN A 144 -0.89 9.55 6.10
C GLN A 144 0.32 10.21 6.78
N VAL A 145 0.15 11.42 7.33
CA VAL A 145 1.21 12.11 8.07
C VAL A 145 1.58 11.36 9.35
N LEU A 146 0.59 10.90 10.12
CA LEU A 146 0.83 10.11 11.33
C LEU A 146 1.47 8.76 11.01
N MET A 147 1.00 8.10 9.96
CA MET A 147 1.58 6.86 9.45
C MET A 147 3.04 7.06 9.04
N SER A 148 3.36 8.13 8.30
CA SER A 148 4.74 8.47 7.92
C SER A 148 5.62 8.70 9.15
N ARG A 149 5.14 9.42 10.17
CA ARG A 149 5.86 9.61 11.42
C ARG A 149 6.09 8.31 12.19
N ALA A 150 5.09 7.43 12.25
CA ALA A 150 5.20 6.14 12.90
C ALA A 150 6.21 5.22 12.18
N VAL A 151 6.17 5.18 10.84
CA VAL A 151 7.15 4.46 10.02
C VAL A 151 8.56 5.01 10.25
N ALA A 152 8.74 6.33 10.24
CA ALA A 152 10.05 6.95 10.47
C ALA A 152 10.57 6.64 11.89
N ALA A 153 9.71 6.72 12.91
CA ALA A 153 10.07 6.35 14.26
C ALA A 153 10.44 4.86 14.38
N LEU A 154 9.76 3.98 13.66
CA LEU A 154 10.01 2.54 13.67
C LEU A 154 11.31 2.16 12.94
N LEU A 155 11.57 2.76 11.77
CA LEU A 155 12.69 2.37 10.91
C LEU A 155 13.98 3.15 11.19
N HIS A 156 13.87 4.38 11.69
CA HIS A 156 15.00 5.30 11.89
C HIS A 156 15.11 5.81 13.33
N GLY A 157 14.17 5.44 14.21
CA GLY A 157 14.23 5.81 15.61
C GLY A 157 15.34 5.05 16.36
N ARG A 158 15.75 5.61 17.50
CA ARG A 158 16.71 4.96 18.41
C ARG A 158 16.08 3.85 19.25
N LYS A 159 14.75 3.84 19.36
CA LYS A 159 13.99 2.87 20.16
C LYS A 159 13.56 1.71 19.27
N ARG A 160 13.52 0.49 19.84
CA ARG A 160 13.03 -0.73 19.17
C ARG A 160 11.50 -0.90 19.29
N TYR A 161 10.79 0.13 19.74
CA TYR A 161 9.34 0.12 19.90
C TYR A 161 8.77 1.51 19.60
N VAL A 162 7.51 1.51 19.16
CA VAL A 162 6.69 2.71 18.96
C VAL A 162 5.37 2.46 19.69
N CYS A 163 4.97 3.39 20.55
CA CYS A 163 3.70 3.32 21.26
C CYS A 163 2.71 4.31 20.62
N LEU A 164 1.53 3.82 20.26
CA LEU A 164 0.43 4.64 19.80
C LEU A 164 -0.51 4.90 20.97
N VAL A 165 -0.59 6.15 21.41
CA VAL A 165 -1.43 6.57 22.55
C VAL A 165 -2.53 7.49 22.06
N GLY A 166 -3.72 7.36 22.65
CA GLY A 166 -4.89 8.16 22.31
C GLY A 166 -6.18 7.54 22.82
N ALA A 167 -7.27 8.29 22.75
CA ALA A 167 -8.59 7.86 23.22
C ALA A 167 -9.09 6.56 22.55
N GLY A 168 -10.07 5.90 23.18
CA GLY A 168 -10.81 4.79 22.57
C GLY A 168 -11.43 5.20 21.24
N GLY A 169 -11.42 4.30 20.26
CA GLY A 169 -12.04 4.54 18.95
C GLY A 169 -11.30 5.52 18.01
N ILE A 170 -10.20 6.16 18.43
CA ILE A 170 -9.48 7.16 17.58
C ILE A 170 -8.76 6.57 16.35
N GLY A 171 -8.74 5.23 16.24
CA GLY A 171 -8.13 4.49 15.13
C GLY A 171 -6.67 4.07 15.36
N LYS A 172 -6.24 3.84 16.60
CA LYS A 172 -4.87 3.39 16.92
C LYS A 172 -4.53 2.05 16.25
N THR A 173 -5.40 1.05 16.41
CA THR A 173 -5.28 -0.26 15.76
C THR A 173 -5.20 -0.11 14.25
N ALA A 174 -6.10 0.68 13.64
CA ALA A 174 -6.09 0.91 12.20
C ALA A 174 -4.77 1.54 11.72
N LEU A 175 -4.23 2.52 12.47
CA LEU A 175 -2.93 3.13 12.19
C LEU A 175 -1.77 2.13 12.33
N ALA A 176 -1.75 1.34 13.40
CA ALA A 176 -0.72 0.30 13.61
C ALA A 176 -0.73 -0.74 12.49
N LEU A 177 -1.90 -1.24 12.10
CA LEU A 177 -2.04 -2.22 11.02
C LEU A 177 -1.66 -1.61 9.67
N ALA A 178 -2.01 -0.35 9.40
CA ALA A 178 -1.59 0.34 8.18
C ALA A 178 -0.05 0.47 8.10
N VAL A 179 0.60 0.83 9.20
CA VAL A 179 2.08 0.88 9.30
C VAL A 179 2.67 -0.52 9.07
N ALA A 180 2.11 -1.55 9.71
CA ALA A 180 2.58 -2.93 9.59
C ALA A 180 2.51 -3.47 8.15
N HIS A 181 1.38 -3.24 7.47
CA HIS A 181 1.22 -3.58 6.05
C HIS A 181 2.23 -2.83 5.17
N TYR A 182 2.42 -1.53 5.43
CA TYR A 182 3.34 -0.70 4.66
C TYR A 182 4.81 -1.15 4.74
N VAL A 183 5.28 -1.51 5.94
CA VAL A 183 6.67 -1.95 6.13
C VAL A 183 6.87 -3.39 5.66
N ARG A 184 5.83 -4.24 5.72
CA ARG A 184 5.84 -5.59 5.17
C ARG A 184 6.03 -5.58 3.65
N LEU A 185 5.27 -4.75 2.95
CA LEU A 185 5.38 -4.58 1.48
C LEU A 185 6.75 -4.05 1.04
N ARG A 186 7.57 -3.56 1.96
CA ARG A 186 8.92 -3.03 1.72
C ARG A 186 10.03 -3.92 2.27
N HIS A 187 9.69 -5.11 2.75
CA HIS A 187 10.64 -6.07 3.32
C HIS A 187 11.52 -5.49 4.42
N ALA A 188 11.01 -4.54 5.21
CA ALA A 188 11.79 -3.89 6.27
C ALA A 188 12.11 -4.85 7.44
N PHE A 189 11.25 -5.84 7.65
CA PHE A 189 11.34 -6.89 8.65
C PHE A 189 11.32 -8.26 7.95
N PRO A 190 12.48 -8.78 7.52
CA PRO A 190 12.55 -9.98 6.68
C PRO A 190 12.02 -11.22 7.39
N ASP A 191 12.11 -11.28 8.72
CA ASP A 191 11.73 -12.44 9.52
C ASP A 191 10.24 -12.44 9.90
N GLY A 192 9.46 -11.45 9.47
CA GLY A 192 8.01 -11.44 9.62
C GLY A 192 7.43 -10.16 10.23
N VAL A 193 6.13 -9.98 10.01
CA VAL A 193 5.34 -8.91 10.61
C VAL A 193 4.05 -9.51 11.19
N HIS A 194 3.88 -9.45 12.50
CA HIS A 194 2.82 -10.16 13.21
C HIS A 194 1.98 -9.23 14.08
N HIS A 195 0.71 -9.56 14.26
CA HIS A 195 -0.22 -8.91 15.17
C HIS A 195 -0.56 -9.86 16.31
N VAL A 196 -0.59 -9.32 17.53
CA VAL A 196 -0.98 -10.00 18.75
C VAL A 196 -2.06 -9.16 19.41
N ASP A 197 -3.25 -9.74 19.51
CA ASP A 197 -4.36 -9.19 20.27
C ASP A 197 -4.20 -9.61 21.74
N CYS A 198 -4.06 -8.63 22.64
CA CYS A 198 -3.90 -8.85 24.06
C CYS A 198 -5.20 -8.75 24.86
N SER A 199 -6.35 -8.69 24.19
CA SER A 199 -7.65 -8.64 24.87
C SER A 199 -7.84 -9.86 25.78
N GLY A 200 -8.17 -9.63 27.06
CA GLY A 200 -8.36 -10.69 28.04
C GLY A 200 -7.07 -11.33 28.57
N LEU A 201 -5.90 -10.84 28.20
CA LEU A 201 -4.63 -11.32 28.76
C LEU A 201 -4.32 -10.57 30.06
N SER A 202 -4.05 -11.32 31.12
CA SER A 202 -3.82 -10.79 32.47
C SER A 202 -2.48 -11.21 33.09
N SER A 203 -1.62 -11.89 32.34
CA SER A 203 -0.27 -12.23 32.81
C SER A 203 0.78 -12.25 31.70
N SER A 204 2.04 -12.07 32.10
CA SER A 204 3.24 -12.20 31.24
C SER A 204 3.33 -13.58 30.59
N LEU A 205 2.98 -14.64 31.31
CA LEU A 205 2.96 -16.00 30.76
C LEU A 205 1.93 -16.16 29.64
N GLN A 206 0.72 -15.61 29.80
CA GLN A 206 -0.29 -15.63 28.75
C GLN A 206 0.15 -14.83 27.52
N LEU A 207 0.79 -13.67 27.72
CA LEU A 207 1.38 -12.89 26.63
C LEU A 207 2.47 -13.69 25.89
N ALA A 208 3.34 -14.40 26.61
CA ALA A 208 4.39 -15.22 26.01
C ALA A 208 3.82 -16.32 25.09
N TYR A 209 2.77 -17.01 25.54
CA TYR A 209 2.08 -18.00 24.70
C TYR A 209 1.33 -17.37 23.53
N ALA A 210 0.70 -16.21 23.70
CA ALA A 210 0.05 -15.49 22.60
C ALA A 210 1.06 -15.06 21.52
N LEU A 211 2.24 -14.59 21.93
CA LEU A 211 3.36 -14.28 21.03
C LEU A 211 3.84 -15.54 20.30
N ALA A 212 4.04 -16.64 21.01
CA ALA A 212 4.46 -17.90 20.40
C ALA A 212 3.46 -18.42 19.38
N ALA A 213 2.17 -18.38 19.69
CA ALA A 213 1.11 -18.76 18.76
C ALA A 213 1.12 -17.90 17.48
N ALA A 214 1.22 -16.57 17.63
CA ALA A 214 1.26 -15.65 16.50
C ALA A 214 2.49 -15.84 15.59
N LEU A 215 3.60 -16.31 16.17
CA LEU A 215 4.88 -16.56 15.50
C LEU A 215 5.08 -18.02 15.08
N SER A 216 4.10 -18.89 15.33
CA SER A 216 4.20 -20.35 15.11
C SER A 216 5.42 -20.97 15.82
N LEU A 217 5.72 -20.51 17.04
CA LEU A 217 6.76 -21.04 17.90
C LEU A 217 6.18 -22.11 18.83
N GLN A 218 6.99 -23.12 19.13
CA GLN A 218 6.70 -24.12 20.16
C GLN A 218 7.51 -23.77 21.40
N LEU A 219 6.82 -23.57 22.52
CA LEU A 219 7.43 -23.33 23.83
C LEU A 219 7.18 -24.58 24.69
N VAL A 220 8.23 -25.10 25.32
CA VAL A 220 8.21 -26.40 26.02
C VAL A 220 8.61 -26.28 27.50
N GLY A 221 9.09 -25.10 27.91
CA GLY A 221 9.51 -24.83 29.28
C GLY A 221 8.42 -25.12 30.33
N PRO A 222 8.74 -25.79 31.45
CA PRO A 222 7.78 -26.16 32.48
C PRO A 222 7.38 -25.00 33.41
N GLY A 223 7.91 -23.80 33.19
CA GLY A 223 7.73 -22.63 34.04
C GLY A 223 7.93 -21.32 33.28
N GLU A 224 7.47 -20.22 33.88
CA GLU A 224 7.44 -18.90 33.26
C GLU A 224 8.82 -18.40 32.84
N GLU A 225 9.84 -18.64 33.66
CA GLU A 225 11.21 -18.20 33.38
C GLU A 225 11.79 -18.94 32.16
N GLN A 226 11.59 -20.26 32.07
CA GLN A 226 12.04 -21.04 30.92
C GLN A 226 11.30 -20.64 29.64
N VAL A 227 9.98 -20.43 29.73
CA VAL A 227 9.17 -19.94 28.61
C VAL A 227 9.66 -18.56 28.12
N ARG A 228 10.00 -17.67 29.06
CA ARG A 228 10.55 -16.34 28.76
C ARG A 228 11.90 -16.45 28.06
N GLU A 229 12.80 -17.30 28.55
CA GLU A 229 14.11 -17.52 27.93
C GLU A 229 14.01 -18.14 26.54
N GLU A 230 13.15 -19.15 26.35
CA GLU A 230 12.88 -19.74 25.03
C GLU A 230 12.36 -18.70 24.04
N LEU A 231 11.41 -17.86 24.47
CA LEU A 231 10.86 -16.80 23.64
C LEU A 231 11.93 -15.76 23.30
N ILE A 232 12.72 -15.29 24.26
CA ILE A 232 13.82 -14.36 24.01
C ILE A 232 14.82 -14.97 23.03
N GLY A 233 15.22 -16.22 23.23
CA GLY A 233 16.13 -16.95 22.35
C GLY A 233 15.59 -17.06 20.92
N ALA A 234 14.29 -17.32 20.76
CA ALA A 234 13.64 -17.40 19.46
C ALA A 234 13.54 -16.04 18.75
N LEU A 235 13.38 -14.94 19.50
CA LEU A 235 13.21 -13.59 18.96
C LEU A 235 14.53 -12.85 18.73
N ALA A 236 15.55 -13.07 19.56
CA ALA A 236 16.81 -12.33 19.56
C ALA A 236 17.54 -12.29 18.20
N PRO A 237 17.63 -13.39 17.41
CA PRO A 237 18.33 -13.36 16.13
C PRO A 237 17.48 -12.79 14.97
N ARG A 238 16.19 -12.54 15.19
CA ARG A 238 15.24 -12.19 14.13
C ARG A 238 15.00 -10.68 14.05
N ARG A 239 14.87 -10.17 12.83
CA ARG A 239 14.38 -8.82 12.50
C ARG A 239 12.91 -8.89 12.13
N LEU A 240 12.08 -8.83 13.17
CA LEU A 240 10.62 -8.94 13.08
C LEU A 240 9.93 -7.72 13.68
N LEU A 241 8.72 -7.44 13.18
CA LEU A 241 7.81 -6.48 13.79
C LEU A 241 6.66 -7.22 14.44
N ILE A 242 6.39 -6.89 15.71
CA ILE A 242 5.24 -7.39 16.45
C ILE A 242 4.37 -6.19 16.82
N VAL A 243 3.14 -6.18 16.33
CA VAL A 243 2.10 -5.25 16.74
C VAL A 243 1.38 -5.85 17.93
N VAL A 244 1.66 -5.33 19.11
CA VAL A 244 0.97 -5.72 20.34
C VAL A 244 -0.18 -4.73 20.56
N ASP A 245 -1.42 -5.20 20.50
CA ASP A 245 -2.62 -4.36 20.51
C ASP A 245 -3.56 -4.71 21.68
N ARG A 246 -4.37 -3.74 22.13
CA ARG A 246 -5.32 -3.90 23.24
C ARG A 246 -4.69 -4.49 24.52
N CYS A 247 -3.57 -3.91 24.95
CA CYS A 247 -2.82 -4.36 26.14
C CYS A 247 -3.26 -3.69 27.44
N ASP A 248 -4.45 -3.10 27.49
CA ASP A 248 -4.88 -2.27 28.62
C ASP A 248 -4.89 -3.08 29.93
N GLU A 249 -5.41 -4.31 29.90
CA GLU A 249 -5.46 -5.22 31.07
C GLU A 249 -4.06 -5.67 31.53
N LEU A 250 -3.12 -5.88 30.59
CA LEU A 250 -1.74 -6.25 30.91
C LEU A 250 -0.98 -5.13 31.62
N ALA A 251 -1.36 -3.87 31.40
CA ALA A 251 -0.75 -2.75 32.10
C ALA A 251 -1.22 -2.62 33.57
N GLU A 252 -2.40 -3.18 33.87
CA GLU A 252 -3.00 -3.16 35.21
C GLU A 252 -2.63 -4.38 36.05
N ALA A 253 -2.32 -5.51 35.40
CA ALA A 253 -1.75 -6.70 36.01
C ALA A 253 -0.32 -6.42 36.52
N ARG A 254 -0.19 -6.12 37.81
CA ARG A 254 1.09 -5.95 38.50
C ARG A 254 1.69 -7.28 38.93
#